data_AF-A0A8J4A4V7-F1
#
_entry.id   AF-A0A8J4A4V7-F1
#
_cell.length_a   1.000
_cell.length_b   1.000
_cell.length_c   1.000
_cell.angle_alpha   90.00
_cell.angle_beta   90.00
_cell.angle_gamma   90.00
#
_symmetry.space_group_name_H-M   'P 1'
#
loop_
_entity.id
_entity.type
_entity.pdbx_description
1 polymer ?
#
loop_
_entity_poly.entity_id
_entity_poly.type
_entity_poly.pdbx_seq_one_letter_code
_entity_poly.pdbx_strand_id
1 'polypeptide(L)'
;MRILGRAGAAAVAAAALVAVGFAGMSPASAEGAGAHSGSTTAARNASVVRPAASTGYFNTYTTMATLGNANSCYATEGFAVGSSYTYSVKINGDENRAVIYRTRMSDGSTTLMKNGDNGTTYATYLGHANDVVLSSTNGNYYMFIVTMKAGSTSVVKLKYVSTTFYKVGSYTIKYNGTNHSMSGVKITSKTSSTINFLFKSGRNFYRGTLPLNASTGTINLTSAFTLDVAHAKVNGKTISNISSFVTQGYSYRSNAIYFPMTYKNVSIVLVYRNISSASGTINAASDLSFRITSSAYPTLFEIESVGVGPNDHLWFATNRKTSSSDTSHDGVHYFNGYTA
;
A
#
# COMPACT_ATOMS: atom_id res chain seq x y z
N MET A 1 10.88 49.62 -56.26
CA MET A 1 10.98 49.15 -57.66
C MET A 1 11.20 47.64 -57.63
N ARG A 2 10.22 46.87 -58.15
CA ARG A 2 10.07 45.38 -58.20
C ARG A 2 10.03 44.68 -56.82
N ILE A 3 8.91 44.17 -56.27
CA ILE A 3 7.76 43.35 -56.72
C ILE A 3 8.11 41.92 -57.15
N LEU A 4 7.51 40.95 -56.43
CA LEU A 4 7.01 39.59 -56.76
C LEU A 4 7.43 38.60 -55.65
N GLY A 5 6.59 37.83 -54.96
CA GLY A 5 5.19 37.44 -55.16
C GLY A 5 5.07 35.92 -55.29
N ARG A 6 4.36 35.25 -54.36
CA ARG A 6 3.61 33.95 -54.41
C ARG A 6 3.50 33.41 -52.98
N ALA A 7 2.35 33.23 -52.31
CA ALA A 7 0.96 32.84 -52.64
C ALA A 7 0.78 31.40 -53.13
N GLY A 8 -0.03 30.64 -52.37
CA GLY A 8 -0.67 29.36 -52.73
C GLY A 8 -0.16 28.16 -51.91
N ALA A 9 -0.96 27.23 -51.40
CA ALA A 9 -2.40 27.06 -51.33
C ALA A 9 -2.71 25.94 -50.31
N ALA A 10 -3.92 25.95 -49.77
CA ALA A 10 -4.46 24.91 -48.89
C ALA A 10 -4.64 23.57 -49.61
N ALA A 11 -4.50 22.47 -48.87
CA ALA A 11 -5.14 21.19 -49.21
C ALA A 11 -5.60 20.48 -47.92
N VAL A 12 -6.91 20.47 -47.74
CA VAL A 12 -7.65 19.56 -46.88
C VAL A 12 -7.66 18.20 -47.57
N ALA A 13 -7.33 17.13 -46.85
CA ALA A 13 -7.69 15.77 -47.26
C ALA A 13 -8.08 14.95 -46.02
N ALA A 14 -9.33 14.51 -46.04
CA ALA A 14 -9.96 13.68 -45.05
C ALA A 14 -9.68 12.18 -45.29
N ALA A 15 -9.71 11.45 -44.18
CA ALA A 15 -10.13 10.05 -44.01
C ALA A 15 -9.44 8.92 -44.82
N ALA A 16 -8.78 8.03 -44.08
CA ALA A 16 -9.04 6.59 -44.20
C ALA A 16 -8.78 5.91 -42.85
N LEU A 17 -9.87 5.52 -42.20
CA LEU A 17 -9.94 4.63 -41.06
C LEU A 17 -9.62 3.21 -41.54
N VAL A 18 -8.56 2.59 -41.03
CA VAL A 18 -8.38 1.13 -41.13
C VAL A 18 -8.40 0.57 -39.73
N ALA A 19 -9.56 0.02 -39.38
CA ALA A 19 -9.71 -0.90 -38.27
C ALA A 19 -9.04 -2.22 -38.63
N VAL A 20 -8.06 -2.66 -37.83
CA VAL A 20 -7.67 -4.07 -37.76
C VAL A 20 -7.86 -4.50 -36.32
N GLY A 21 -8.80 -5.41 -36.14
CA GLY A 21 -9.24 -5.89 -34.84
C GLY A 21 -8.15 -6.67 -34.12
N PHE A 22 -8.06 -6.43 -32.81
CA PHE A 22 -7.61 -7.44 -31.87
C PHE A 22 -8.77 -7.75 -30.93
N ALA A 23 -9.37 -8.90 -31.17
CA ALA A 23 -10.33 -9.51 -30.27
C ALA A 23 -9.60 -10.04 -29.03
N GLY A 24 -10.25 -9.87 -27.88
CA GLY A 24 -10.10 -10.80 -26.75
C GLY A 24 -9.08 -10.41 -25.69
N MET A 25 -9.46 -9.52 -24.77
CA MET A 25 -9.08 -9.64 -23.36
C MET A 25 -10.05 -8.84 -22.50
N SER A 26 -11.00 -9.54 -21.91
CA SER A 26 -12.06 -9.00 -21.05
C SER A 26 -11.48 -8.42 -19.75
N PRO A 27 -11.93 -7.23 -19.30
CA PRO A 27 -11.60 -6.73 -17.98
C PRO A 27 -12.46 -7.45 -16.93
N ALA A 28 -11.81 -8.15 -15.99
CA ALA A 28 -12.50 -8.70 -14.82
C ALA A 28 -12.94 -7.55 -13.90
N SER A 29 -14.25 -7.26 -13.93
CA SER A 29 -14.96 -6.38 -13.03
C SER A 29 -15.34 -7.09 -11.73
N ALA A 30 -15.31 -6.34 -10.63
CA ALA A 30 -15.79 -6.75 -9.32
C ALA A 30 -17.33 -6.63 -9.19
N GLU A 31 -17.89 -7.57 -8.42
CA GLU A 31 -19.12 -7.55 -7.60
C GLU A 31 -20.53 -7.48 -8.21
N GLY A 32 -21.41 -8.35 -7.70
CA GLY A 32 -22.88 -8.27 -7.82
C GLY A 32 -23.60 -9.40 -7.07
N ALA A 33 -24.23 -9.08 -5.93
CA ALA A 33 -25.23 -9.92 -5.26
C ALA A 33 -26.65 -9.45 -5.66
N GLY A 34 -27.60 -10.37 -5.85
CA GLY A 34 -29.03 -10.03 -5.97
C GLY A 34 -29.97 -11.01 -6.71
N ALA A 35 -30.38 -12.07 -6.01
CA ALA A 35 -31.69 -12.76 -5.99
C ALA A 35 -32.51 -13.18 -7.25
N HIS A 36 -32.79 -14.50 -7.25
CA HIS A 36 -34.03 -15.26 -7.54
C HIS A 36 -34.67 -15.39 -8.94
N SER A 37 -34.58 -16.62 -9.48
CA SER A 37 -35.72 -17.41 -9.98
C SER A 37 -35.38 -18.91 -9.85
N GLY A 38 -36.35 -19.71 -9.39
CA GLY A 38 -36.12 -21.05 -8.84
C GLY A 38 -35.97 -22.19 -9.85
N SER A 39 -35.23 -23.21 -9.46
CA SER A 39 -35.45 -24.60 -9.87
C SER A 39 -34.77 -25.54 -8.87
N THR A 40 -35.55 -26.50 -8.39
CA THR A 40 -35.28 -27.43 -7.30
C THR A 40 -34.38 -28.58 -7.73
N THR A 41 -33.21 -28.72 -7.10
CA THR A 41 -32.57 -30.03 -6.86
C THR A 41 -31.71 -29.93 -5.62
N ALA A 42 -32.08 -30.70 -4.59
CA ALA A 42 -31.37 -30.79 -3.32
C ALA A 42 -29.99 -31.45 -3.52
N ALA A 43 -28.94 -30.63 -3.66
CA ALA A 43 -27.57 -31.08 -3.52
C ALA A 43 -27.13 -30.91 -2.07
N ARG A 44 -26.73 -32.04 -1.48
CA ARG A 44 -26.25 -32.16 -0.10
C ARG A 44 -25.20 -31.11 0.20
N ASN A 45 -25.37 -30.45 1.33
CA ASN A 45 -24.46 -29.44 1.89
C ASN A 45 -23.15 -30.14 2.29
N ALA A 46 -22.25 -30.33 1.31
CA ALA A 46 -20.88 -30.72 1.59
C ALA A 46 -20.19 -29.51 2.22
N SER A 47 -20.14 -29.51 3.55
CA SER A 47 -19.22 -28.67 4.30
C SER A 47 -17.84 -28.81 3.68
N VAL A 48 -17.35 -27.75 3.03
CA VAL A 48 -15.96 -27.67 2.63
C VAL A 48 -15.17 -27.57 3.93
N VAL A 49 -14.81 -28.74 4.46
CA VAL A 49 -13.77 -28.86 5.48
C VAL A 49 -12.50 -28.33 4.83
N ARG A 50 -12.20 -27.05 5.08
CA ARG A 50 -10.86 -26.53 4.80
C ARG A 50 -9.89 -27.42 5.60
N PRO A 51 -8.83 -27.96 4.98
CA PRO A 51 -7.78 -28.65 5.72
C PRO A 51 -7.35 -27.76 6.89
N ALA A 52 -7.08 -28.36 8.06
CA ALA A 52 -6.44 -27.65 9.16
C ALA A 52 -5.26 -26.85 8.59
N ALA A 53 -5.24 -25.53 8.82
CA ALA A 53 -4.23 -24.66 8.26
C ALA A 53 -2.85 -25.27 8.54
N SER A 54 -2.16 -25.72 7.49
CA SER A 54 -0.76 -26.11 7.62
C SER A 54 -0.04 -24.90 8.17
N THR A 55 0.58 -25.06 9.33
CA THR A 55 1.32 -23.97 9.96
C THR A 55 2.33 -23.39 8.97
N GLY A 56 2.19 -22.10 8.67
CA GLY A 56 3.01 -21.38 7.70
C GLY A 56 4.01 -20.49 8.40
N TYR A 57 5.29 -20.88 8.39
CA TYR A 57 6.39 -20.08 8.92
C TYR A 57 7.34 -19.69 7.78
N PHE A 58 7.35 -18.41 7.46
CA PHE A 58 8.08 -17.89 6.30
C PHE A 58 9.29 -17.07 6.75
N ASN A 59 10.47 -17.47 6.27
CA ASN A 59 11.75 -16.92 6.74
C ASN A 59 12.75 -16.59 5.62
N THR A 60 12.34 -16.71 4.36
CA THR A 60 13.14 -16.32 3.20
C THR A 60 12.35 -15.38 2.29
N TYR A 61 13.08 -14.58 1.52
CA TYR A 61 12.51 -13.58 0.63
C TYR A 61 13.33 -13.48 -0.66
N THR A 62 12.72 -12.95 -1.70
CA THR A 62 13.39 -12.57 -2.95
C THR A 62 13.47 -11.07 -3.03
N THR A 63 14.63 -10.54 -3.44
CA THR A 63 14.79 -9.11 -3.75
C THR A 63 14.42 -8.89 -5.21
N MET A 64 13.45 -8.01 -5.42
CA MET A 64 13.03 -7.60 -6.76
C MET A 64 13.75 -6.34 -7.22
N ALA A 65 13.98 -5.40 -6.32
CA ALA A 65 14.72 -4.18 -6.64
C ALA A 65 15.45 -3.64 -5.42
N THR A 66 16.57 -2.96 -5.68
CA THR A 66 17.21 -2.02 -4.74
C THR A 66 16.79 -0.60 -5.12
N LEU A 67 16.45 0.22 -4.14
CA LEU A 67 15.98 1.59 -4.33
C LEU A 67 17.13 2.58 -4.14
N GLY A 68 17.22 3.58 -5.03
CA GLY A 68 18.20 4.66 -4.91
C GLY A 68 17.83 5.73 -3.89
N ASN A 69 18.71 6.72 -3.72
CA ASN A 69 18.56 7.83 -2.77
C ASN A 69 18.36 9.19 -3.47
N ALA A 70 17.41 9.26 -4.40
CA ALA A 70 17.10 10.50 -5.12
C ALA A 70 16.65 11.61 -4.17
N ASN A 71 17.03 12.86 -4.47
CA ASN A 71 16.66 14.06 -3.69
C ASN A 71 17.01 13.97 -2.20
N SER A 72 18.11 13.28 -1.88
CA SER A 72 18.53 12.98 -0.50
C SER A 72 17.49 12.20 0.31
N CYS A 73 16.54 11.55 -0.35
CA CYS A 73 15.54 10.72 0.30
C CYS A 73 16.07 9.30 0.41
N TYR A 74 16.50 8.93 1.62
CA TYR A 74 17.28 7.73 1.88
C TYR A 74 16.63 6.76 2.85
N ALA A 75 15.53 7.14 3.51
CA ALA A 75 14.73 6.27 4.36
C ALA A 75 13.44 5.89 3.63
N THR A 76 13.20 4.59 3.44
CA THR A 76 11.91 4.07 2.99
C THR A 76 10.89 4.15 4.11
N GLU A 77 9.64 4.49 3.81
CA GLU A 77 8.59 4.69 4.84
C GLU A 77 7.26 4.09 4.39
N GLY A 78 6.76 4.54 3.23
CA GLY A 78 5.48 4.10 2.71
C GLY A 78 5.63 2.98 1.68
N PHE A 79 4.72 2.01 1.69
CA PHE A 79 4.67 0.98 0.65
C PHE A 79 3.23 0.64 0.27
N ALA A 80 3.00 0.41 -1.03
CA ALA A 80 1.76 -0.18 -1.50
C ALA A 80 1.97 -1.05 -2.74
N VAL A 81 1.02 -1.96 -2.94
CA VAL A 81 1.12 -3.05 -3.91
C VAL A 81 -0.08 -2.98 -4.84
N GLY A 82 0.17 -2.77 -6.13
CA GLY A 82 -0.84 -2.78 -7.19
C GLY A 82 -0.89 -4.11 -7.92
N SER A 83 -1.49 -4.11 -9.12
CA SER A 83 -1.64 -5.32 -9.95
C SER A 83 -0.39 -5.71 -10.75
N SER A 84 0.52 -4.76 -11.01
CA SER A 84 1.76 -5.03 -11.78
C SER A 84 2.96 -4.25 -11.28
N TYR A 85 2.72 -3.36 -10.30
CA TYR A 85 3.72 -2.45 -9.78
C TYR A 85 3.54 -2.31 -8.27
N THR A 86 4.66 -2.19 -7.58
CA THR A 86 4.70 -1.68 -6.21
C THR A 86 5.06 -0.20 -6.22
N TYR A 87 4.75 0.48 -5.13
CA TYR A 87 5.04 1.89 -4.92
C TYR A 87 5.70 2.05 -3.56
N SER A 88 6.92 2.55 -3.54
CA SER A 88 7.68 2.83 -2.31
C SER A 88 7.89 4.32 -2.17
N VAL A 89 7.60 4.86 -0.99
CA VAL A 89 7.87 6.26 -0.65
C VAL A 89 9.13 6.31 0.18
N LYS A 90 10.08 7.16 -0.20
CA LYS A 90 11.25 7.46 0.61
C LYS A 90 11.25 8.92 1.04
N ILE A 91 11.76 9.21 2.23
CA ILE A 91 11.90 10.57 2.77
C ILE A 91 13.36 10.93 3.02
N ASN A 92 13.64 12.23 3.11
CA ASN A 92 14.90 12.75 3.62
C ASN A 92 14.86 12.96 5.13
N GLY A 93 16.02 13.22 5.75
CA GLY A 93 16.16 13.26 7.21
C GLY A 93 15.37 14.33 7.96
N ASP A 94 14.93 15.40 7.30
CA ASP A 94 14.08 16.44 7.89
C ASP A 94 12.59 16.31 7.47
N GLU A 95 12.27 15.25 6.72
CA GLU A 95 10.94 14.91 6.23
C GLU A 95 10.24 16.01 5.42
N ASN A 96 11.01 16.94 4.84
CA ASN A 96 10.48 18.00 3.97
C ASN A 96 10.43 17.60 2.50
N ARG A 97 11.00 16.45 2.14
CA ARG A 97 10.95 15.86 0.80
C ARG A 97 10.62 14.38 0.89
N ALA A 98 9.74 13.97 0.00
CA ALA A 98 9.43 12.57 -0.24
C ALA A 98 9.49 12.27 -1.74
N VAL A 99 10.10 11.15 -2.11
CA VAL A 99 10.12 10.62 -3.46
C VAL A 99 9.26 9.37 -3.54
N ILE A 100 8.71 9.08 -4.71
CA ILE A 100 7.93 7.85 -4.95
C ILE A 100 8.62 7.05 -6.04
N TYR A 101 9.01 5.83 -5.71
CA TYR A 101 9.48 4.84 -6.67
C TYR A 101 8.34 3.92 -7.08
N ARG A 102 8.22 3.70 -8.38
CA ARG A 102 7.33 2.68 -8.97
C ARG A 102 8.19 1.54 -9.49
N THR A 103 8.04 0.35 -8.90
CA THR A 103 8.82 -0.83 -9.28
C THR A 103 7.91 -1.84 -9.96
N ARG A 104 8.28 -2.28 -11.16
CA ARG A 104 7.55 -3.32 -11.90
C ARG A 104 7.82 -4.68 -11.26
N MET A 105 6.75 -5.41 -10.96
CA MET A 105 6.85 -6.68 -10.23
C MET A 105 7.45 -7.82 -11.05
N SER A 106 7.37 -7.78 -12.38
CA SER A 106 7.84 -8.88 -13.24
C SER A 106 9.35 -8.92 -13.41
N ASP A 107 10.02 -7.77 -13.33
CA ASP A 107 11.44 -7.63 -13.68
C ASP A 107 12.24 -6.74 -12.72
N GLY A 108 11.58 -6.10 -11.74
CA GLY A 108 12.25 -5.21 -10.79
C GLY A 108 12.60 -3.83 -11.35
N SER A 109 12.28 -3.53 -12.62
CA SER A 109 12.55 -2.22 -13.21
C SER A 109 11.87 -1.12 -12.39
N THR A 110 12.67 -0.14 -11.98
CA THR A 110 12.25 0.87 -11.01
C THR A 110 12.33 2.26 -11.64
N THR A 111 11.26 3.03 -11.52
CA THR A 111 11.17 4.41 -12.01
C THR A 111 10.92 5.36 -10.86
N LEU A 112 11.75 6.39 -10.74
CA LEU A 112 11.47 7.55 -9.90
C LEU A 112 10.31 8.35 -10.52
N MET A 113 9.20 8.47 -9.81
CA MET A 113 8.02 9.15 -10.33
C MET A 113 8.21 10.67 -10.33
N LYS A 114 7.57 11.33 -11.31
CA LYS A 114 7.58 12.79 -11.48
C LYS A 114 6.35 13.42 -10.82
N ASN A 115 6.55 14.50 -10.09
CA ASN A 115 5.50 15.39 -9.65
C ASN A 115 5.00 16.20 -10.85
N GLY A 116 3.77 15.97 -11.26
CA GLY A 116 3.16 16.63 -12.40
C GLY A 116 2.71 18.07 -12.11
N ASP A 117 2.61 18.47 -10.84
CA ASP A 117 2.18 19.82 -10.46
C ASP A 117 3.27 20.87 -10.72
N ASN A 118 4.55 20.49 -10.61
CA ASN A 118 5.69 21.41 -10.71
C ASN A 118 6.91 20.83 -11.45
N GLY A 119 6.81 19.59 -11.94
CA GLY A 119 7.86 18.93 -12.71
C GLY A 119 9.04 18.36 -11.92
N THR A 120 9.06 18.47 -10.59
CA THR A 120 10.12 17.87 -9.76
C THR A 120 9.95 16.35 -9.66
N THR A 121 10.89 15.66 -9.03
CA THR A 121 10.78 14.21 -8.72
C THR A 121 10.52 13.94 -7.24
N TYR A 122 10.07 14.96 -6.51
CA TYR A 122 9.77 14.89 -5.07
C TYR A 122 8.53 15.72 -4.71
N ALA A 123 7.93 15.40 -3.58
CA ALA A 123 6.83 16.14 -2.97
C ALA A 123 7.29 16.72 -1.62
N THR A 124 6.80 17.91 -1.27
CA THR A 124 7.14 18.59 0.00
C THR A 124 6.03 18.51 1.05
N TYR A 125 4.97 17.78 0.74
CA TYR A 125 3.72 17.77 1.51
C TYR A 125 3.34 16.38 2.01
N LEU A 126 4.20 15.38 1.87
CA LEU A 126 3.92 14.00 2.30
C LEU A 126 4.38 13.69 3.74
N GLY A 127 5.18 14.57 4.37
CA GLY A 127 5.70 14.33 5.71
C GLY A 127 6.49 13.02 5.80
N HIS A 128 6.30 12.28 6.90
CA HIS A 128 6.92 10.98 7.11
C HIS A 128 6.41 9.89 6.14
N ALA A 129 5.19 10.05 5.61
CA ALA A 129 4.63 9.13 4.61
C ALA A 129 4.58 7.63 5.02
N ASN A 130 4.39 7.33 6.32
CA ASN A 130 4.50 5.99 6.93
C ASN A 130 3.75 4.87 6.22
N ASP A 131 2.65 5.18 5.52
CA ASP A 131 1.88 4.13 4.84
C ASP A 131 1.08 4.67 3.67
N VAL A 132 0.84 3.78 2.71
CA VAL A 132 0.15 4.10 1.46
C VAL A 132 -0.96 3.09 1.20
N VAL A 133 -2.08 3.55 0.67
CA VAL A 133 -3.09 2.68 0.08
C VAL A 133 -3.48 3.15 -1.32
N LEU A 134 -3.54 2.20 -2.25
CA LEU A 134 -3.97 2.44 -3.62
C LEU A 134 -5.49 2.36 -3.73
N SER A 135 -6.07 3.21 -4.57
CA SER A 135 -7.47 3.13 -4.97
C SER A 135 -7.61 3.36 -6.46
N SER A 136 -8.63 2.75 -7.07
CA SER A 136 -9.10 3.09 -8.40
C SER A 136 -10.57 3.50 -8.38
N THR A 137 -10.92 4.51 -9.16
CA THR A 137 -12.31 4.96 -9.35
C THR A 137 -12.46 5.43 -10.80
N ASN A 138 -13.41 4.83 -11.54
CA ASN A 138 -13.73 5.22 -12.92
C ASN A 138 -12.48 5.33 -13.82
N GLY A 139 -11.63 4.29 -13.82
CA GLY A 139 -10.39 4.25 -14.61
C GLY A 139 -9.26 5.16 -14.12
N ASN A 140 -9.47 5.96 -13.07
CA ASN A 140 -8.42 6.79 -12.46
C ASN A 140 -7.79 6.06 -11.28
N TYR A 141 -6.49 6.26 -11.08
CA TYR A 141 -5.73 5.66 -10.00
C TYR A 141 -5.26 6.70 -8.99
N TYR A 142 -5.33 6.33 -7.72
CA TYR A 142 -5.05 7.20 -6.60
C TYR A 142 -4.18 6.51 -5.55
N MET A 143 -3.42 7.31 -4.82
CA MET A 143 -2.74 6.93 -3.59
C MET A 143 -3.30 7.78 -2.45
N PHE A 144 -3.65 7.16 -1.33
CA PHE A 144 -3.85 7.87 -0.07
C PHE A 144 -2.66 7.59 0.83
N ILE A 145 -1.98 8.65 1.26
CA ILE A 145 -0.73 8.57 2.02
C ILE A 145 -0.95 9.24 3.37
N VAL A 146 -0.73 8.51 4.47
CA VAL A 146 -0.70 9.10 5.81
C VAL A 146 0.64 9.76 6.05
N THR A 147 0.62 11.01 6.51
CA THR A 147 1.84 11.83 6.60
C THR A 147 2.50 11.82 7.98
N MET A 148 1.85 11.16 8.95
CA MET A 148 2.10 11.29 10.39
C MET A 148 2.02 12.73 10.95
N LYS A 149 1.40 13.66 10.23
CA LYS A 149 1.11 15.01 10.73
C LYS A 149 -0.36 15.11 11.16
N ALA A 150 -0.62 15.82 12.25
CA ALA A 150 -1.97 16.22 12.63
C ALA A 150 -2.36 17.51 11.87
N GLY A 151 -3.65 17.69 11.55
CA GLY A 151 -4.17 18.90 10.90
C GLY A 151 -4.51 18.68 9.43
N SER A 152 -4.48 19.75 8.62
CA SER A 152 -5.03 19.76 7.25
C SER A 152 -4.36 18.82 6.24
N THR A 153 -3.21 18.24 6.61
CA THR A 153 -2.41 17.37 5.75
C THR A 153 -2.14 16.02 6.43
N SER A 154 -3.08 15.51 7.22
CA SER A 154 -2.96 14.18 7.84
C SER A 154 -2.96 13.05 6.82
N VAL A 155 -3.78 13.18 5.77
CA VAL A 155 -3.79 12.28 4.61
C VAL A 155 -3.71 13.11 3.35
N VAL A 156 -2.83 12.72 2.43
CA VAL A 156 -2.73 13.29 1.09
C VAL A 156 -3.28 12.30 0.07
N LYS A 157 -4.10 12.79 -0.86
CA LYS A 157 -4.55 12.03 -2.03
C LYS A 157 -3.77 12.47 -3.26
N LEU A 158 -3.08 11.53 -3.87
CA LEU A 158 -2.42 11.70 -5.15
C LEU A 158 -3.26 11.00 -6.23
N LYS A 159 -3.42 11.64 -7.39
CA LYS A 159 -3.77 10.93 -8.64
C LYS A 159 -2.47 10.56 -9.33
N TYR A 160 -2.40 9.40 -9.96
CA TYR A 160 -1.25 9.07 -10.79
C TYR A 160 -1.66 8.50 -12.16
N VAL A 161 -0.83 8.81 -13.16
CA VAL A 161 -0.95 8.31 -14.52
C VAL A 161 0.45 7.88 -14.96
N SER A 162 0.61 6.59 -15.24
CA SER A 162 1.92 6.00 -15.50
C SER A 162 2.95 6.35 -14.40
N THR A 163 3.97 7.14 -14.72
CA THR A 163 5.09 7.50 -13.85
C THR A 163 4.97 8.92 -13.30
N THR A 164 3.81 9.56 -13.44
CA THR A 164 3.56 10.93 -12.97
C THR A 164 2.46 10.94 -11.90
N PHE A 165 2.66 11.67 -10.81
CA PHE A 165 1.67 11.88 -9.75
C PHE A 165 1.29 13.36 -9.61
N TYR A 166 0.09 13.63 -9.11
CA TYR A 166 -0.48 14.97 -8.91
C TYR A 166 -1.18 15.02 -7.56
N LYS A 167 -0.97 16.08 -6.77
CA LYS A 167 -1.73 16.28 -5.54
C LYS A 167 -3.16 16.70 -5.87
N VAL A 168 -4.11 15.82 -5.62
CA VAL A 168 -5.54 16.08 -5.89
C VAL A 168 -6.39 16.16 -4.62
N GLY A 169 -5.77 15.97 -3.45
CA GLY A 169 -6.46 16.20 -2.20
C GLY A 169 -5.61 16.16 -0.94
N SER A 170 -6.20 16.68 0.14
CA SER A 170 -5.60 16.73 1.48
C SER A 170 -6.72 16.75 2.54
N TYR A 171 -6.57 15.94 3.58
CA TYR A 171 -7.63 15.76 4.58
C TYR A 171 -7.08 15.86 6.00
N THR A 172 -7.92 16.40 6.88
CA THR A 172 -7.73 16.36 8.32
C THR A 172 -8.27 15.06 8.88
N ILE A 173 -7.52 14.41 9.76
CA ILE A 173 -8.06 13.32 10.58
C ILE A 173 -8.42 13.87 11.96
N LYS A 174 -9.62 13.55 12.45
CA LYS A 174 -10.06 13.88 13.81
C LYS A 174 -10.52 12.66 14.58
N TYR A 175 -10.11 12.57 15.84
CA TYR A 175 -10.66 11.62 16.80
C TYR A 175 -11.15 12.41 18.03
N ASN A 176 -12.40 12.19 18.41
CA ASN A 176 -13.07 12.93 19.49
C ASN A 176 -12.93 14.47 19.35
N GLY A 177 -13.08 14.99 18.13
CA GLY A 177 -13.01 16.43 17.82
C GLY A 177 -11.61 17.00 17.67
N THR A 178 -10.56 16.27 18.07
CA THR A 178 -9.16 16.71 18.06
C THR A 178 -8.42 16.18 16.84
N ASN A 179 -7.55 17.01 16.25
CA ASN A 179 -6.68 16.59 15.14
C ASN A 179 -5.77 15.44 15.60
N HIS A 180 -5.73 14.37 14.82
CA HIS A 180 -5.00 13.16 15.18
C HIS A 180 -4.03 12.74 14.07
N SER A 181 -2.79 12.42 14.44
CA SER A 181 -1.80 11.84 13.52
C SER A 181 -2.01 10.33 13.39
N MET A 182 -1.83 9.79 12.18
CA MET A 182 -1.94 8.36 11.91
C MET A 182 -0.67 7.80 11.29
N SER A 183 -0.36 6.57 11.70
CA SER A 183 0.83 5.79 11.28
C SER A 183 0.51 4.68 10.27
N GLY A 184 -0.75 4.56 9.84
CA GLY A 184 -1.11 3.60 8.79
C GLY A 184 -2.51 3.82 8.25
N VAL A 185 -2.73 3.40 7.00
CA VAL A 185 -4.03 3.52 6.30
C VAL A 185 -4.22 2.38 5.32
N LYS A 186 -5.42 1.78 5.33
CA LYS A 186 -5.90 0.89 4.27
C LYS A 186 -7.38 1.13 3.99
N ILE A 187 -7.83 0.73 2.81
CA ILE A 187 -9.22 0.80 2.37
C ILE A 187 -9.86 -0.54 2.71
N THR A 188 -10.98 -0.51 3.43
CA THR A 188 -11.72 -1.72 3.79
C THR A 188 -12.86 -2.01 2.84
N SER A 189 -13.50 -0.96 2.31
CA SER A 189 -14.55 -1.08 1.30
C SER A 189 -14.77 0.24 0.56
N LYS A 190 -15.45 0.16 -0.58
CA LYS A 190 -15.92 1.30 -1.36
C LYS A 190 -17.35 1.04 -1.80
N THR A 191 -18.15 2.09 -1.86
CA THR A 191 -19.45 2.10 -2.52
C THR A 191 -19.40 3.06 -3.71
N SER A 192 -20.52 3.29 -4.39
CA SER A 192 -20.62 4.31 -5.45
C SER A 192 -20.40 5.74 -4.94
N SER A 193 -20.57 6.00 -3.63
CA SER A 193 -20.53 7.34 -3.04
C SER A 193 -19.52 7.49 -1.90
N THR A 194 -19.02 6.41 -1.31
CA THR A 194 -18.14 6.44 -0.14
C THR A 194 -16.92 5.54 -0.28
N ILE A 195 -15.86 5.93 0.42
CA ILE A 195 -14.66 5.12 0.64
C ILE A 195 -14.45 4.97 2.15
N ASN A 196 -14.31 3.72 2.60
CA ASN A 196 -14.13 3.38 4.00
C ASN A 196 -12.69 2.97 4.24
N PHE A 197 -12.12 3.51 5.31
CA PHE A 197 -10.74 3.33 5.70
C PHE A 197 -10.63 2.65 7.05
N LEU A 198 -9.52 1.95 7.20
CA LEU A 198 -8.97 1.50 8.46
C LEU A 198 -7.65 2.26 8.66
N PHE A 199 -7.55 3.02 9.75
CA PHE A 199 -6.35 3.74 10.15
C PHE A 199 -5.72 3.08 11.37
N LYS A 200 -4.43 3.32 11.60
CA LYS A 200 -3.77 2.93 12.85
C LYS A 200 -2.90 4.02 13.47
N SER A 201 -2.78 3.98 14.79
CA SER A 201 -1.75 4.65 15.57
C SER A 201 -1.11 3.64 16.52
N GLY A 202 0.13 3.25 16.23
CA GLY A 202 0.79 2.11 16.88
C GLY A 202 -0.05 0.84 16.72
N ARG A 203 -0.56 0.30 17.84
CA ARG A 203 -1.38 -0.93 17.89
C ARG A 203 -2.89 -0.67 17.87
N ASN A 204 -3.31 0.60 17.95
CA ASN A 204 -4.73 0.97 17.97
C ASN A 204 -5.23 1.23 16.55
N PHE A 205 -6.41 0.70 16.24
CA PHE A 205 -7.04 0.81 14.94
C PHE A 205 -8.34 1.62 15.02
N TYR A 206 -8.61 2.36 13.95
CA TYR A 206 -9.74 3.29 13.85
C TYR A 206 -10.41 3.14 12.50
N ARG A 207 -11.74 3.26 12.45
CA ARG A 207 -12.51 3.35 11.21
C ARG A 207 -12.76 4.81 10.86
N GLY A 208 -12.70 5.13 9.58
CA GLY A 208 -13.05 6.46 9.07
C GLY A 208 -13.61 6.37 7.65
N THR A 209 -14.39 7.36 7.25
CA THR A 209 -15.07 7.38 5.95
C THR A 209 -14.91 8.74 5.29
N LEU A 210 -14.90 8.74 3.97
CA LEU A 210 -14.91 9.95 3.14
C LEU A 210 -15.89 9.74 1.97
N PRO A 211 -16.54 10.80 1.45
CA PRO A 211 -17.15 10.73 0.13
C PRO A 211 -16.11 10.32 -0.92
N LEU A 212 -16.48 9.41 -1.83
CA LEU A 212 -15.57 8.78 -2.78
C LEU A 212 -14.77 9.80 -3.62
N ASN A 213 -15.42 10.88 -4.01
CA ASN A 213 -14.88 11.92 -4.89
C ASN A 213 -14.38 13.16 -4.15
N ALA A 214 -14.40 13.19 -2.81
CA ALA A 214 -13.91 14.34 -2.08
C ALA A 214 -12.42 14.59 -2.37
N SER A 215 -12.04 15.87 -2.50
CA SER A 215 -10.65 16.34 -2.64
C SER A 215 -10.14 16.98 -1.34
N THR A 216 -11.03 17.43 -0.46
CA THR A 216 -10.68 17.96 0.86
C THR A 216 -11.70 17.51 1.90
N GLY A 217 -11.41 17.74 3.17
CA GLY A 217 -12.38 17.53 4.24
C GLY A 217 -11.79 16.98 5.52
N THR A 218 -12.67 16.62 6.44
CA THR A 218 -12.33 15.99 7.71
C THR A 218 -12.81 14.55 7.71
N ILE A 219 -11.92 13.62 8.05
CA ILE A 219 -12.21 12.23 8.33
C ILE A 219 -12.36 12.09 9.84
N ASN A 220 -13.60 11.98 10.31
CA ASN A 220 -13.87 11.69 11.71
C ASN A 220 -13.71 10.20 11.96
N LEU A 221 -13.03 9.87 13.07
CA LEU A 221 -12.67 8.51 13.41
C LEU A 221 -13.54 7.93 14.51
N THR A 222 -13.73 6.63 14.44
CA THR A 222 -14.28 5.80 15.52
C THR A 222 -13.26 4.74 15.88
N SER A 223 -13.02 4.52 17.17
CA SER A 223 -12.16 3.42 17.64
C SER A 223 -12.69 2.07 17.13
N ALA A 224 -11.79 1.19 16.70
CA ALA A 224 -12.14 -0.11 16.16
C ALA A 224 -11.72 -1.24 17.12
N PHE A 225 -10.42 -1.46 17.25
CA PHE A 225 -9.81 -2.53 18.06
C PHE A 225 -8.35 -2.20 18.34
N THR A 226 -7.70 -2.99 19.19
CA THR A 226 -6.25 -2.94 19.43
C THR A 226 -5.63 -4.32 19.24
N LEU A 227 -4.34 -4.37 18.90
CA LEU A 227 -3.63 -5.63 18.67
C LEU A 227 -2.93 -6.12 19.93
N ASP A 228 -3.16 -7.37 20.29
CA ASP A 228 -2.28 -8.08 21.22
C ASP A 228 -1.03 -8.57 20.48
N VAL A 229 0.08 -7.90 20.76
CA VAL A 229 1.41 -8.28 20.29
C VAL A 229 2.16 -9.08 21.36
N ALA A 230 1.87 -8.84 22.65
CA ALA A 230 2.66 -9.40 23.75
C ALA A 230 2.58 -10.93 23.79
N HIS A 231 1.42 -11.49 23.42
CA HIS A 231 1.18 -12.93 23.42
C HIS A 231 1.27 -13.57 22.03
N ALA A 232 1.67 -12.82 21.01
CA ALA A 232 1.77 -13.33 19.65
C ALA A 232 2.79 -14.48 19.56
N LYS A 233 2.48 -15.49 18.74
CA LYS A 233 3.36 -16.61 18.44
C LYS A 233 4.07 -16.34 17.12
N VAL A 234 5.40 -16.40 17.15
CA VAL A 234 6.26 -16.27 15.98
C VAL A 234 7.03 -17.57 15.85
N ASN A 235 6.83 -18.27 14.74
CA ASN A 235 7.30 -19.65 14.56
C ASN A 235 6.86 -20.55 15.74
N GLY A 236 5.61 -20.37 16.19
CA GLY A 236 4.98 -21.17 17.25
C GLY A 236 5.40 -20.80 18.68
N LYS A 237 6.30 -19.83 18.87
CA LYS A 237 6.84 -19.46 20.19
C LYS A 237 6.61 -17.98 20.49
N THR A 238 6.48 -17.64 21.77
CA THR A 238 6.54 -16.23 22.19
C THR A 238 7.96 -15.70 22.08
N ILE A 239 8.09 -14.38 21.90
CA ILE A 239 9.38 -13.69 21.87
C ILE A 239 9.44 -12.78 23.09
N SER A 240 10.44 -12.98 23.95
CA SER A 240 10.55 -12.28 25.24
C SER A 240 10.68 -10.76 25.11
N ASN A 241 11.35 -10.27 24.07
CA ASN A 241 11.55 -8.85 23.81
C ASN A 241 10.61 -8.29 22.72
N ILE A 242 9.46 -8.93 22.46
CA ILE A 242 8.54 -8.50 21.38
C ILE A 242 8.02 -7.07 21.57
N SER A 243 7.98 -6.58 22.81
CA SER A 243 7.62 -5.20 23.14
C SER A 243 8.61 -4.15 22.65
N SER A 244 9.88 -4.52 22.40
CA SER A 244 10.91 -3.63 21.86
C SER A 244 10.84 -3.45 20.35
N PHE A 245 10.00 -4.22 19.66
CA PHE A 245 9.85 -4.10 18.21
C PHE A 245 9.02 -2.86 17.88
N VAL A 246 9.53 -2.03 16.97
CA VAL A 246 8.81 -0.89 16.40
C VAL A 246 7.84 -1.37 15.34
N THR A 247 6.76 -0.62 15.14
CA THR A 247 5.67 -0.96 14.22
C THR A 247 5.67 0.04 13.07
N GLN A 248 5.56 -0.44 11.83
CA GLN A 248 5.51 0.44 10.66
C GLN A 248 4.14 0.38 9.98
N GLY A 249 4.01 0.66 8.68
CA GLY A 249 2.75 0.54 7.93
C GLY A 249 2.19 -0.90 7.97
N TYR A 250 1.05 -1.17 7.33
CA TYR A 250 0.44 -2.51 7.41
C TYR A 250 -0.32 -2.87 6.14
N SER A 251 -0.69 -4.13 5.93
CA SER A 251 -1.60 -4.53 4.83
C SER A 251 -2.98 -4.90 5.35
N TYR A 252 -4.00 -4.74 4.50
CA TYR A 252 -5.34 -5.28 4.69
C TYR A 252 -5.79 -5.99 3.41
N ARG A 253 -6.12 -7.28 3.52
CA ARG A 253 -6.60 -8.10 2.41
C ARG A 253 -7.44 -9.25 2.95
N SER A 254 -8.54 -9.58 2.28
CA SER A 254 -9.36 -10.76 2.59
C SER A 254 -9.75 -10.86 4.07
N ASN A 255 -10.14 -9.74 4.66
CA ASN A 255 -10.53 -9.62 6.06
C ASN A 255 -9.41 -9.95 7.09
N ALA A 256 -8.15 -9.86 6.67
CA ALA A 256 -6.98 -10.01 7.50
C ALA A 256 -6.07 -8.78 7.41
N ILE A 257 -5.33 -8.50 8.48
CA ILE A 257 -4.21 -7.56 8.47
C ILE A 257 -2.88 -8.28 8.56
N TYR A 258 -1.87 -7.71 7.90
CA TYR A 258 -0.48 -8.12 7.99
C TYR A 258 0.29 -6.96 8.64
N PHE A 259 0.83 -7.21 9.82
CA PHE A 259 1.35 -6.20 10.72
C PHE A 259 2.87 -6.38 10.92
N PRO A 260 3.71 -5.64 10.17
CA PRO A 260 5.16 -5.72 10.27
C PRO A 260 5.66 -5.03 11.52
N MET A 261 6.71 -5.62 12.09
CA MET A 261 7.38 -5.15 13.29
C MET A 261 8.88 -5.43 13.20
N THR A 262 9.70 -4.49 13.64
CA THR A 262 11.16 -4.59 13.51
C THR A 262 11.88 -4.33 14.82
N TYR A 263 12.92 -5.11 15.11
CA TYR A 263 13.93 -4.79 16.09
C TYR A 263 15.31 -5.11 15.53
N LYS A 264 16.12 -4.08 15.27
CA LYS A 264 17.45 -4.20 14.65
C LYS A 264 17.37 -4.96 13.32
N ASN A 265 18.15 -6.03 13.16
CA ASN A 265 18.17 -6.88 11.97
C ASN A 265 17.10 -7.97 11.95
N VAL A 266 16.10 -7.89 12.84
CA VAL A 266 14.99 -8.84 12.92
C VAL A 266 13.68 -8.14 12.55
N SER A 267 13.03 -8.62 11.49
CA SER A 267 11.68 -8.21 11.11
C SER A 267 10.70 -9.37 11.22
N ILE A 268 9.51 -9.09 11.69
CA ILE A 268 8.40 -10.04 11.87
C ILE A 268 7.17 -9.48 11.20
N VAL A 269 6.34 -10.33 10.60
CA VAL A 269 4.97 -9.95 10.21
C VAL A 269 3.99 -10.85 10.95
N LEU A 270 3.11 -10.23 11.74
CA LEU A 270 2.01 -10.89 12.42
C LEU A 270 0.73 -10.78 11.60
N VAL A 271 -0.10 -11.82 11.61
CA VAL A 271 -1.37 -11.82 10.88
C VAL A 271 -2.53 -11.83 11.87
N TYR A 272 -3.53 -10.98 11.65
CA TYR A 272 -4.77 -10.97 12.43
C TYR A 272 -5.96 -11.11 11.48
N ARG A 273 -6.91 -11.98 11.82
CA ARG A 273 -8.06 -12.33 10.96
C ARG A 273 -9.37 -11.77 11.53
N ASN A 274 -10.45 -11.81 10.75
CA ASN A 274 -11.80 -11.40 11.15
C ASN A 274 -11.92 -9.91 11.50
N ILE A 275 -11.23 -9.07 10.73
CA ILE A 275 -11.04 -7.64 11.03
C ILE A 275 -12.31 -6.79 10.84
N SER A 276 -13.20 -7.18 9.92
CA SER A 276 -14.43 -6.45 9.61
C SER A 276 -15.32 -6.30 10.83
N SER A 277 -15.44 -7.37 11.62
CA SER A 277 -16.23 -7.43 12.87
C SER A 277 -15.41 -7.28 14.14
N ALA A 278 -14.09 -7.06 14.03
CA ALA A 278 -13.21 -6.97 15.19
C ALA A 278 -13.57 -5.76 16.09
N SER A 279 -13.50 -6.00 17.40
CA SER A 279 -13.65 -5.05 18.49
C SER A 279 -12.77 -5.48 19.69
N GLY A 280 -12.50 -4.56 20.61
CA GLY A 280 -11.67 -4.84 21.78
C GLY A 280 -10.22 -5.16 21.41
N THR A 281 -9.61 -6.09 22.14
CA THR A 281 -8.24 -6.58 21.86
C THR A 281 -8.30 -7.85 21.03
N ILE A 282 -7.60 -7.88 19.89
CA ILE A 282 -7.55 -9.05 19.01
C ILE A 282 -6.18 -9.72 19.03
N ASN A 283 -6.18 -11.04 18.92
CA ASN A 283 -4.99 -11.88 18.97
C ASN A 283 -4.45 -12.20 17.57
N ALA A 284 -3.12 -12.31 17.48
CA ALA A 284 -2.48 -12.77 16.25
C ALA A 284 -2.84 -14.24 15.98
N ALA A 285 -2.88 -14.59 14.69
CA ALA A 285 -2.89 -15.97 14.22
C ALA A 285 -1.70 -16.74 14.82
N SER A 286 -1.97 -17.87 15.47
CA SER A 286 -0.92 -18.72 16.06
C SER A 286 -0.24 -19.64 15.03
N ASP A 287 -0.89 -19.83 13.88
CA ASP A 287 -0.54 -20.73 12.79
C ASP A 287 0.21 -20.05 11.64
N LEU A 288 0.30 -18.71 11.63
CA LEU A 288 0.90 -17.95 10.53
C LEU A 288 1.73 -16.78 11.05
N SER A 289 3.02 -16.80 10.73
CA SER A 289 3.93 -15.69 11.03
C SER A 289 5.09 -15.67 10.04
N PHE A 290 5.67 -14.49 9.86
CA PHE A 290 6.84 -14.28 9.02
C PHE A 290 7.98 -13.78 9.91
N ARG A 291 9.21 -14.23 9.68
CA ARG A 291 10.38 -13.76 10.43
C ARG A 291 11.63 -13.79 9.57
N ILE A 292 12.22 -12.62 9.37
CA ILE A 292 13.56 -12.48 8.79
C ILE A 292 14.53 -12.08 9.91
N THR A 293 15.68 -12.74 9.96
CA THR A 293 16.85 -12.30 10.73
C THR A 293 18.00 -12.19 9.75
N SER A 294 18.46 -10.97 9.48
CA SER A 294 19.42 -10.74 8.41
C SER A 294 20.86 -10.72 8.93
N SER A 295 21.70 -11.63 8.44
CA SER A 295 23.15 -11.58 8.62
C SER A 295 23.84 -10.64 7.64
N ALA A 296 23.25 -10.44 6.45
CA ALA A 296 23.76 -9.52 5.44
C ALA A 296 23.61 -8.05 5.87
N TYR A 297 22.59 -7.75 6.68
CA TYR A 297 22.32 -6.41 7.19
C TYR A 297 22.24 -6.44 8.73
N PRO A 298 23.38 -6.61 9.42
CA PRO A 298 23.43 -6.88 10.86
C PRO A 298 22.99 -5.69 11.71
N THR A 299 22.98 -4.47 11.15
CA THR A 299 22.57 -3.26 11.89
C THR A 299 21.05 -3.09 11.85
N LEU A 300 20.43 -3.20 10.66
CA LEU A 300 19.00 -2.99 10.49
C LEU A 300 18.48 -3.82 9.31
N PHE A 301 17.35 -4.48 9.54
CA PHE A 301 16.51 -5.07 8.51
C PHE A 301 15.08 -4.78 8.91
N GLU A 302 14.59 -3.64 8.45
CA GLU A 302 13.30 -3.10 8.83
C GLU A 302 12.30 -3.25 7.70
N ILE A 303 11.18 -3.91 7.95
CA ILE A 303 10.04 -3.92 7.03
C ILE A 303 9.17 -2.71 7.33
N GLU A 304 9.09 -1.80 6.35
CA GLU A 304 8.40 -0.51 6.49
C GLU A 304 6.91 -0.61 6.22
N SER A 305 6.51 -1.41 5.25
CA SER A 305 5.11 -1.76 5.05
C SER A 305 5.04 -2.97 4.12
N VAL A 306 3.87 -3.59 4.09
CA VAL A 306 3.59 -4.85 3.41
C VAL A 306 2.34 -4.72 2.55
N GLY A 307 2.23 -5.54 1.51
CA GLY A 307 1.03 -5.63 0.69
C GLY A 307 0.87 -6.98 0.00
N VAL A 308 -0.35 -7.48 -0.07
CA VAL A 308 -0.66 -8.69 -0.84
C VAL A 308 -0.89 -8.32 -2.30
N GLY A 309 -0.06 -8.88 -3.17
CA GLY A 309 -0.04 -8.59 -4.61
C GLY A 309 -0.74 -9.64 -5.47
N PRO A 310 -0.47 -9.63 -6.78
CA PRO A 310 -0.86 -10.72 -7.68
C PRO A 310 -0.30 -12.05 -7.21
N ASN A 311 -1.00 -13.15 -7.54
CA ASN A 311 -0.69 -14.51 -7.09
C ASN A 311 -0.62 -14.64 -5.56
N ASP A 312 -1.27 -13.70 -4.85
CA ASP A 312 -1.37 -13.61 -3.40
C ASP A 312 -0.03 -13.64 -2.65
N HIS A 313 1.07 -13.24 -3.31
CA HIS A 313 2.36 -13.05 -2.66
C HIS A 313 2.30 -11.88 -1.66
N LEU A 314 2.99 -12.01 -0.52
CA LEU A 314 3.21 -10.92 0.42
C LEU A 314 4.48 -10.16 0.05
N TRP A 315 4.28 -8.97 -0.51
CA TRP A 315 5.34 -8.04 -0.87
C TRP A 315 5.64 -7.08 0.27
N PHE A 316 6.85 -6.54 0.29
CA PHE A 316 7.27 -5.56 1.29
C PHE A 316 8.41 -4.67 0.79
N ALA A 317 8.55 -3.51 1.42
CA ALA A 317 9.73 -2.67 1.28
C ALA A 317 10.49 -2.54 2.59
N THR A 318 11.80 -2.25 2.50
CA THR A 318 12.66 -2.24 3.67
C THR A 318 13.63 -1.08 3.74
N ASN A 319 13.96 -0.66 4.97
CA ASN A 319 15.25 -0.06 5.30
C ASN A 319 16.26 -1.17 5.67
N ARG A 320 17.45 -1.17 5.06
CA ARG A 320 18.49 -2.19 5.32
C ARG A 320 19.86 -1.54 5.51
N LYS A 321 20.59 -1.98 6.53
CA LYS A 321 21.88 -1.37 6.91
C LYS A 321 22.92 -2.40 7.31
N THR A 322 24.10 -2.25 6.72
CA THR A 322 25.32 -2.96 7.14
C THR A 322 25.99 -2.29 8.35
N SER A 323 25.91 -0.96 8.44
CA SER A 323 26.42 -0.13 9.54
C SER A 323 25.45 1.02 9.88
N SER A 324 25.68 1.77 10.95
CA SER A 324 24.77 2.83 11.40
C SER A 324 24.59 3.98 10.40
N SER A 325 25.59 4.27 9.58
CA SER A 325 25.59 5.34 8.56
C SER A 325 25.15 4.88 7.17
N ASP A 326 24.95 3.58 6.98
CA ASP A 326 24.55 3.02 5.69
C ASP A 326 23.08 3.35 5.36
N THR A 327 22.83 3.65 4.09
CA THR A 327 21.54 4.05 3.54
C THR A 327 21.30 3.51 2.13
N SER A 328 22.15 2.59 1.66
CA SER A 328 22.27 2.25 0.24
C SER A 328 21.56 0.96 -0.16
N HIS A 329 20.86 0.32 0.78
CA HIS A 329 20.35 -1.04 0.60
C HIS A 329 18.85 -1.16 0.70
N ASP A 330 18.10 -0.07 0.71
CA ASP A 330 16.64 -0.16 0.70
C ASP A 330 16.14 -0.93 -0.52
N GLY A 331 15.01 -1.61 -0.39
CA GLY A 331 14.58 -2.54 -1.43
C GLY A 331 13.11 -2.87 -1.42
N VAL A 332 12.71 -3.56 -2.50
CA VAL A 332 11.39 -4.16 -2.69
C VAL A 332 11.56 -5.67 -2.80
N HIS A 333 10.72 -6.39 -2.07
CA HIS A 333 10.84 -7.82 -1.84
C HIS A 333 9.48 -8.50 -1.85
N TYR A 334 9.49 -9.82 -1.92
CA TYR A 334 8.37 -10.67 -1.52
C TYR A 334 8.84 -11.88 -0.72
N PHE A 335 7.99 -12.39 0.17
CA PHE A 335 8.26 -13.61 0.92
C PHE A 335 8.15 -14.85 0.03
N ASN A 336 9.14 -15.74 0.10
CA ASN A 336 9.13 -16.96 -0.70
C ASN A 336 8.14 -17.98 -0.13
N GLY A 337 7.42 -18.67 -1.00
CA GLY A 337 6.53 -19.78 -0.64
C GLY A 337 5.20 -19.39 0.00
N TYR A 338 4.94 -18.09 0.23
CA TYR A 338 3.67 -17.63 0.78
C TYR A 338 2.67 -17.20 -0.30
N THR A 339 1.43 -17.63 -0.11
CA THR A 339 0.25 -17.27 -0.89
C THR A 339 -0.90 -17.05 0.09
N ALA A 340 -1.54 -15.88 0.05
CA ALA A 340 -2.56 -15.42 1.01
C ALA A 340 -3.95 -16.04 0.86
#